data_AF-A0A1B6NTT1-F1
#
_entry.id   AF-A0A1B6NTT1-F1
#
_cell.length_a   1.000
_cell.length_b   1.000
_cell.length_c   1.000
_cell.angle_alpha   90.00
_cell.angle_beta   90.00
_cell.angle_gamma   90.00
#
_symmetry.space_group_name_H-M   'P 1'
#
loop_
_entity.id
_entity.type
_entity.pdbx_description
1 polymer ?
#
loop_
_entity_poly.entity_id
_entity_poly.type
_entity_poly.pdbx_seq_one_letter_code
_entity_poly.pdbx_strand_id
1 'polypeptide(L)' 'HGMDGKGNQALGAPNLTDNIWLYGGSHRAVTETLTYGRNGVMPSFKKTLGDDKIHVVAAYVYSLSND' A
#
# COMPACT_ATOMS: atom_id res chain seq x y z
N HIS A 1 10.59 -7.64 2.98
CA HIS A 1 9.54 -7.86 3.99
C HIS A 1 10.08 -8.18 5.39
N GLY A 2 11.38 -7.95 5.67
CA GLY A 2 11.99 -8.40 6.93
C GLY A 2 12.20 -9.91 6.98
N MET A 3 12.95 -10.36 7.99
CA MET A 3 13.22 -11.79 8.23
C MET A 3 11.97 -12.52 8.73
N ASP A 4 11.12 -11.79 9.44
CA ASP A 4 9.86 -12.22 10.04
C ASP A 4 8.65 -12.01 9.12
N GLY A 5 8.85 -11.48 7.91
CA GLY A 5 7.77 -11.22 6.95
C GLY A 5 6.86 -10.05 7.34
N LYS A 6 7.20 -9.25 8.37
CA LYS A 6 6.34 -8.16 8.89
C LYS A 6 6.33 -6.89 8.03
N GLY A 7 7.07 -6.89 6.92
CA GLY A 7 7.13 -5.76 6.00
C GLY A 7 8.26 -4.78 6.32
N ASN A 8 8.33 -3.71 5.53
CA ASN A 8 9.22 -2.58 5.75
C ASN A 8 8.58 -1.33 5.13
N GLN A 9 8.01 -0.48 5.97
CA GLN A 9 7.26 0.71 5.54
C GLN A 9 8.13 1.72 4.76
N ALA A 10 9.42 1.86 5.10
CA ALA A 10 10.32 2.79 4.42
C ALA A 10 10.57 2.38 2.95
N LEU A 11 10.46 1.09 2.63
CA LEU A 11 10.57 0.56 1.27
C LEU A 11 9.19 0.34 0.62
N GLY A 12 8.09 0.57 1.35
CA GLY A 12 6.73 0.23 0.91
C GLY A 12 6.46 -1.28 0.84
N ALA A 13 7.30 -2.12 1.46
CA ALA A 13 7.11 -3.57 1.44
C ALA A 13 6.01 -3.99 2.43
N PRO A 14 4.89 -4.61 2.00
CA PRO A 14 3.76 -4.95 2.88
C PRO A 14 4.09 -6.03 3.91
N ASN A 15 3.25 -6.19 4.92
CA ASN A 15 3.31 -7.33 5.83
C ASN A 15 2.74 -8.58 5.11
N LEU A 16 3.48 -9.70 5.11
CA LEU A 16 3.07 -10.96 4.48
C LEU A 16 2.45 -11.95 5.46
N THR A 17 2.40 -11.59 6.75
CA THR A 17 1.90 -12.47 7.83
C THR A 17 0.47 -12.15 8.25
N ASP A 18 -0.16 -11.13 7.66
CA ASP A 18 -1.56 -10.78 7.90
C ASP A 18 -2.47 -11.16 6.72
N ASN A 19 -3.74 -10.82 6.84
CA ASN A 19 -4.78 -11.16 5.87
C ASN A 19 -5.11 -10.01 4.90
N ILE A 20 -4.26 -8.99 4.79
CA ILE A 20 -4.53 -7.78 3.99
C ILE A 20 -3.70 -7.83 2.70
N TRP A 21 -4.38 -7.96 1.55
CA TRP A 21 -3.71 -8.17 0.26
C TRP A 21 -4.20 -7.21 -0.83
N LEU A 22 -3.30 -6.40 -1.38
CA LEU A 22 -3.61 -5.50 -2.50
C LEU A 22 -3.74 -6.26 -3.84
N TYR A 23 -2.90 -7.27 -4.06
CA TYR A 23 -2.83 -8.04 -5.31
C TYR A 23 -3.42 -9.46 -5.19
N GLY A 24 -4.14 -9.72 -4.10
CA GLY A 24 -4.76 -11.02 -3.78
C GLY A 24 -3.83 -11.99 -3.04
N GLY A 25 -4.37 -12.69 -2.04
CA GLY A 25 -3.65 -13.66 -1.20
C GLY A 25 -3.79 -15.13 -1.59
N SER A 26 -4.42 -15.44 -2.72
CA SER A 26 -4.52 -16.84 -3.20
C SER A 26 -3.16 -17.36 -3.67
N HIS A 27 -2.95 -18.68 -3.60
CA HIS A 27 -1.71 -19.31 -4.07
C HIS A 27 -1.32 -18.84 -5.48
N ARG A 28 -2.28 -18.84 -6.41
CA ARG A 28 -2.07 -18.36 -7.78
C ARG A 28 -1.61 -16.90 -7.83
N ALA A 29 -2.25 -16.01 -7.08
CA ALA A 29 -1.93 -14.58 -7.07
C ALA A 29 -0.55 -14.29 -6.46
N VAL A 30 -0.17 -15.05 -5.42
CA VAL A 30 1.15 -14.98 -4.81
C VAL A 30 2.22 -15.48 -5.79
N THR A 31 2.01 -16.62 -6.45
CA THR A 31 2.93 -17.12 -7.48
C THR A 31 3.13 -16.10 -8.59
N GLU A 32 2.07 -15.52 -9.12
CA GLU A 32 2.15 -14.48 -10.17
C GLU A 32 2.98 -13.27 -9.71
N THR A 33 2.75 -12.80 -8.48
CA THR A 33 3.49 -11.68 -7.88
C THR A 33 4.98 -12.00 -7.71
N LEU A 34 5.33 -13.22 -7.33
CA LEU A 34 6.72 -13.66 -7.19
C LEU A 34 7.41 -13.84 -8.56
N THR A 35 6.69 -14.37 -9.54
CA THR A 35 7.23 -14.64 -10.88
C THR A 35 7.44 -13.37 -11.69
N TYR A 36 6.48 -12.45 -11.66
CA TYR A 36 6.48 -11.27 -12.53
C TYR A 36 6.76 -9.95 -11.82
N GLY A 37 6.82 -9.96 -10.49
CA GLY A 37 6.99 -8.75 -9.68
C GLY A 37 5.76 -7.84 -9.69
N ARG A 38 5.85 -6.72 -8.96
CA ARG A 38 4.83 -5.66 -8.91
C ARG A 38 5.51 -4.30 -8.84
N ASN A 39 4.94 -3.32 -9.54
CA ASN A 39 5.41 -1.93 -9.58
C ASN A 39 4.21 -0.98 -9.47
N GLY A 40 3.51 -1.04 -8.34
CA GLY A 40 2.39 -0.14 -8.06
C GLY A 40 2.86 1.31 -7.95
N VAL A 41 2.16 2.24 -8.59
CA VAL A 41 2.47 3.68 -8.54
C VAL A 41 1.27 4.40 -7.96
N MET A 42 1.50 5.14 -6.87
CA MET A 42 0.56 6.17 -6.40
C MET A 42 0.93 7.50 -7.08
N PRO A 43 0.11 8.03 -7.99
CA PRO A 43 0.43 9.29 -8.65
C PRO A 43 0.48 10.45 -7.67
N SER A 44 1.29 11.47 -7.98
CA SER A 44 1.24 12.72 -7.22
C SER A 44 -0.04 13.48 -7.53
N PHE A 45 -0.78 13.86 -6.49
CA PHE A 45 -1.97 14.70 -6.60
C PHE A 45 -1.67 16.21 -6.55
N LYS A 46 -0.39 16.62 -6.45
CA LYS A 46 0.00 18.03 -6.25
C LYS A 46 -0.58 18.96 -7.31
N LYS A 47 -0.56 18.56 -8.58
CA LYS A 47 -1.06 19.37 -9.70
C LYS A 47 -2.59 19.35 -9.84
N THR A 48 -3.25 18.28 -9.41
CA THR A 48 -4.69 18.09 -9.61
C THR A 48 -5.52 18.63 -8.45
N LEU A 49 -5.03 18.50 -7.21
CA LEU A 49 -5.76 18.89 -6.01
C LEU A 49 -5.23 20.17 -5.36
N GLY A 50 -3.92 20.43 -5.44
CA GLY A 50 -3.27 21.49 -4.67
C GLY A 50 -3.16 21.16 -3.18
N ASP A 51 -2.37 21.93 -2.44
CA ASP A 51 -1.93 21.57 -1.09
C ASP A 51 -3.09 21.53 -0.08
N ASP A 52 -4.02 22.50 -0.12
CA ASP A 52 -5.17 22.55 0.80
C ASP A 52 -6.07 21.30 0.71
N LYS A 53 -6.41 20.90 -0.52
CA LYS A 53 -7.26 19.71 -0.74
C LYS A 53 -6.53 18.42 -0.40
N ILE A 54 -5.23 18.35 -0.64
CA ILE A 54 -4.40 17.20 -0.23
C ILE A 54 -4.44 17.06 1.29
N HIS A 55 -4.33 18.16 2.05
CA HIS A 55 -4.43 18.12 3.50
C HIS A 55 -5.79 17.60 3.99
N VAL A 56 -6.89 18.08 3.41
CA VAL A 56 -8.24 17.61 3.78
C VAL A 56 -8.42 16.13 3.47
N VAL A 57 -8.01 15.67 2.29
CA VAL A 57 -8.12 14.25 1.91
C VAL A 57 -7.22 13.36 2.77
N ALA A 58 -6.01 13.82 3.11
CA ALA A 58 -5.12 13.10 4.01
C ALA A 58 -5.74 12.94 5.41
N ALA A 59 -6.35 14.00 5.95
CA ALA A 59 -7.07 13.96 7.22
C ALA A 59 -8.26 12.98 7.17
N TYR A 60 -9.02 12.98 6.08
CA TYR A 60 -10.11 12.04 5.87
C TYR A 60 -9.64 10.58 5.81
N VAL A 61 -8.58 10.28 5.05
CA VAL A 61 -8.03 8.92 4.99
C VAL A 61 -7.51 8.47 6.36
N TYR A 62 -6.92 9.39 7.14
CA TYR A 62 -6.47 9.10 8.49
C TYR A 62 -7.66 8.81 9.44
N SER A 63 -8.76 9.56 9.34
CA SER A 63 -9.93 9.33 10.19
C SER A 63 -10.57 7.95 9.96
N LEU A 64 -10.57 7.44 8.72
CA LEU A 64 -11.11 6.10 8.40
C LEU A 64 -10.44 4.95 9.17
N SER A 65 -9.27 5.18 9.78
CA SER A 65 -8.53 4.17 10.53
C SER A 65 -8.39 4.49 12.03
N ASN A 66 -8.95 5.60 12.51
CA ASN A 66 -8.76 6.10 13.88
C ASN A 66 -10.08 6.60 14.52
N ASP A 67 -11.20 5.97 14.18
CA ASP A 67 -12.50 6.23 14.84
C ASP A 67 -12.49 5.82 16.32
#